data_AF-N8Z9N7-F1
#
_entry.id   AF-N8Z9N7-F1
#
_cell.length_a   1.000
_cell.length_b   1.000
_cell.length_c   1.000
_cell.angle_alpha   90.00
_cell.angle_beta   90.00
_cell.angle_gamma   90.00
#
_symmetry.space_group_name_H-M   'P 1'
#
loop_
_entity.id
_entity.type
_entity.pdbx_description
1 polymer ?
#
loop_
_entity_poly.entity_id
_entity_poly.type
_entity_poly.pdbx_seq_one_letter_code
_entity_poly.pdbx_strand_id
1 'polypeptide(L)'
;MKLTDQTLMQQMQISLPDIQRRKQLLGLTEEALAALATVRELIEPGLQDTVAEFYDYQTSVPEINNLIGDVDTLKRLKVAQHQYILDLFSGCYDSVYVNNRLRMDWCINVLG
;
A
#
# COMPACT_ATOMS: atom_id res chain seq x y z
N MET A 1 -1.84 -6.77 -28.36
CA MET A 1 -1.77 -7.11 -26.93
C MET A 1 -2.82 -6.28 -26.21
N LYS A 2 -3.70 -6.90 -25.42
CA LYS A 2 -4.75 -6.19 -24.68
C LYS A 2 -4.14 -5.57 -23.41
N LEU A 3 -4.78 -4.54 -22.85
CA LEU A 3 -4.32 -3.91 -21.60
C LEU A 3 -4.27 -4.92 -20.44
N THR A 4 -5.21 -5.87 -20.41
CA THR A 4 -5.25 -6.96 -19.42
C THR A 4 -4.07 -7.93 -19.52
N ASP A 5 -3.31 -7.88 -20.61
CA ASP A 5 -2.13 -8.72 -20.82
C ASP A 5 -0.85 -8.04 -20.27
N GLN A 6 -0.96 -6.83 -19.71
CA GLN A 6 0.14 -6.02 -19.20
C GLN A 6 -0.01 -5.71 -17.71
N THR A 7 1.12 -5.63 -17.00
CA THR A 7 1.15 -5.11 -15.62
C THR A 7 0.87 -3.61 -15.61
N LEU A 8 0.39 -3.06 -14.49
CA LEU A 8 0.16 -1.61 -14.38
C LEU A 8 1.45 -0.82 -14.56
N MET A 9 2.56 -1.38 -14.07
CA MET A 9 3.89 -0.82 -14.28
C MET A 9 4.23 -0.69 -15.78
N GLN A 10 3.89 -1.68 -16.60
CA GLN A 10 4.05 -1.63 -18.06
C GLN A 10 3.10 -0.62 -18.71
N GLN A 11 1.83 -0.59 -18.31
CA GLN A 11 0.84 0.36 -18.84
C GLN A 11 1.25 1.81 -18.54
N MET A 12 1.82 2.07 -17.37
CA MET A 12 2.32 3.39 -16.94
C MET A 12 3.75 3.69 -17.39
N GLN A 13 4.36 2.80 -18.18
CA GLN A 13 5.72 2.96 -18.72
C GLN A 13 6.79 3.20 -17.63
N ILE A 14 6.62 2.57 -16.46
CA ILE A 14 7.59 2.63 -15.36
C ILE A 14 8.58 1.48 -15.56
N SER A 15 9.86 1.80 -15.69
CA SER A 15 10.93 0.82 -15.86
C SER A 15 11.69 0.54 -14.56
N LEU A 16 12.43 -0.58 -14.49
CA LEU A 16 13.32 -0.86 -13.35
C LEU A 16 14.35 0.27 -13.10
N PRO A 17 14.98 0.86 -14.13
CA PRO A 17 15.81 2.06 -13.97
C PRO A 17 15.07 3.25 -13.34
N ASP A 18 13.78 3.46 -13.64
CA ASP A 18 12.99 4.54 -13.04
C ASP A 18 12.80 4.31 -11.54
N ILE A 19 12.54 3.07 -11.14
CA ILE A 19 12.43 2.69 -9.72
C ILE A 19 13.76 2.96 -9.02
N GLN A 20 14.87 2.50 -9.59
CA GLN A 20 16.19 2.69 -8.99
C GLN A 20 16.55 4.18 -8.89
N ARG A 21 16.25 4.98 -9.92
CA ARG A 21 16.45 6.42 -9.89
C ARG A 21 15.65 7.09 -8.78
N ARG A 22 14.38 6.72 -8.59
CA ARG A 22 13.55 7.25 -7.50
C ARG A 22 14.07 6.84 -6.12
N LYS A 23 14.49 5.59 -5.95
CA LYS A 23 15.15 5.12 -4.71
C LYS A 23 16.36 6.00 -4.37
N GLN A 24 17.23 6.25 -5.35
CA GLN A 24 18.41 7.11 -5.17
C GLN A 24 18.05 8.55 -4.82
N LEU A 25 17.08 9.15 -5.52
CA LEU A 25 16.63 10.53 -5.25
C LEU A 25 16.05 10.70 -3.84
N LEU A 26 15.41 9.66 -3.31
CA LEU A 26 14.81 9.65 -1.98
C LEU A 26 15.77 9.17 -0.88
N GLY A 27 17.03 8.85 -1.22
CA GLY A 27 17.99 8.31 -0.26
C GLY A 27 17.62 6.92 0.28
N LEU A 28 16.82 6.16 -0.45
CA LEU A 28 16.47 4.77 -0.12
C LEU A 28 17.60 3.83 -0.53
N THR A 29 18.73 3.97 0.17
CA THR A 29 19.87 3.04 0.04
C THR A 29 19.52 1.68 0.63
N GLU A 30 20.32 0.66 0.34
CA GLU A 30 20.11 -0.68 0.90
C GLU A 30 20.21 -0.68 2.43
N GLU A 31 21.09 0.15 3.01
CA GLU A 31 21.17 0.33 4.46
C GLU A 31 19.91 0.97 5.04
N ALA A 32 19.35 1.97 4.35
CA ALA A 32 18.10 2.61 4.76
C ALA A 32 16.92 1.63 4.70
N LEU A 33 16.86 0.77 3.67
CA LEU A 33 15.85 -0.26 3.53
C LEU A 33 15.99 -1.36 4.59
N ALA A 34 17.21 -1.77 4.90
CA ALA A 34 17.47 -2.72 5.98
C ALA A 34 17.04 -2.15 7.33
N ALA A 35 17.37 -0.87 7.62
CA ALA A 35 16.92 -0.19 8.82
C ALA A 35 15.38 -0.11 8.87
N LEU A 36 14.74 0.23 7.75
CA LEU A 36 13.27 0.27 7.68
C LEU A 36 12.63 -1.10 7.94
N ALA A 37 13.23 -2.19 7.45
CA ALA A 37 12.76 -3.54 7.71
C ALA A 37 12.76 -3.89 9.21
N THR A 38 13.73 -3.38 9.98
CA THR A 38 13.76 -3.61 11.45
C THR A 38 12.59 -2.93 12.18
N VAL A 39 12.02 -1.86 11.61
CA VAL A 39 10.86 -1.18 12.20
C VAL A 39 9.60 -2.05 12.11
N ARG A 40 9.54 -2.99 11.17
CA ARG A 40 8.40 -3.89 11.00
C ARG A 40 8.10 -4.65 12.30
N GLU A 41 9.12 -5.20 12.95
CA GLU A 41 8.97 -5.94 14.21
C GLU A 41 8.47 -5.04 15.37
N LEU A 42 8.75 -3.73 15.31
CA LEU A 42 8.29 -2.77 16.30
C LEU A 42 6.80 -2.44 16.13
N ILE A 43 6.31 -2.39 14.88
CA ILE A 43 4.94 -1.95 14.60
C ILE A 43 3.94 -3.10 14.52
N GLU A 44 4.37 -4.28 14.07
CA GLU A 44 3.49 -5.42 13.77
C GLU A 44 2.60 -5.82 14.97
N PRO A 45 3.09 -5.85 16.23
CA PRO A 45 2.26 -6.21 17.38
C PRO A 45 1.09 -5.23 17.65
N GLY A 46 1.25 -3.95 17.33
CA GLY A 46 0.22 -2.92 17.58
C GLY A 46 -0.58 -2.51 16.34
N LEU A 47 -0.19 -3.02 15.17
CA LEU A 47 -0.76 -2.55 13.91
C LEU A 47 -2.23 -2.96 13.75
N GLN A 48 -2.60 -4.15 14.21
CA GLN A 48 -3.99 -4.62 14.16
C GLN A 48 -4.93 -3.66 14.90
N ASP A 49 -4.56 -3.27 16.12
CA ASP A 49 -5.35 -2.34 16.94
C ASP A 49 -5.34 -0.93 16.34
N THR A 50 -4.19 -0.47 15.86
CA THR A 50 -4.05 0.83 15.17
C THR A 50 -5.00 0.92 13.96
N VAL A 51 -5.07 -0.13 13.15
CA VAL A 51 -5.98 -0.19 11.99
C VAL A 51 -7.44 -0.27 12.44
N ALA A 52 -7.74 -0.99 13.52
CA ALA A 52 -9.09 -1.04 14.06
C ALA A 52 -9.55 0.35 14.52
N GLU A 53 -8.76 1.04 15.34
CA GLU A 53 -9.04 2.39 15.83
C GLU A 53 -9.18 3.40 14.69
N PHE A 54 -8.33 3.32 13.66
CA PHE A 54 -8.44 4.16 12.47
C PHE A 54 -9.82 4.01 11.81
N TYR A 55 -10.27 2.79 11.55
CA TYR A 55 -11.56 2.59 10.90
C TYR A 55 -12.75 2.90 11.81
N ASP A 56 -12.62 2.71 13.11
CA ASP A 56 -13.66 3.08 14.07
C ASP A 56 -13.84 4.62 14.11
N TYR A 57 -12.74 5.37 13.98
CA TYR A 57 -12.79 6.82 13.77
C TYR A 57 -13.41 7.16 12.40
N GLN A 58 -13.02 6.47 11.32
CA GLN A 58 -13.54 6.76 9.98
C GLN A 58 -15.05 6.48 9.87
N THR A 59 -15.55 5.40 10.45
CA THR A 59 -17.00 5.08 10.43
C THR A 59 -17.82 5.97 11.37
N SER A 60 -17.18 6.78 12.22
CA SER A 60 -17.87 7.84 12.96
C SER A 60 -18.31 9.01 12.06
N VAL A 61 -17.70 9.14 10.87
CA VAL A 61 -18.08 10.12 9.84
C VAL A 61 -19.18 9.51 8.97
N PRO A 62 -20.42 10.07 8.95
CA PRO A 62 -21.55 9.46 8.25
C PRO A 62 -21.31 9.21 6.75
N GLU A 63 -20.64 10.14 6.07
CA GLU A 63 -20.33 10.04 4.64
C GLU A 63 -19.40 8.85 4.35
N ILE A 64 -18.37 8.64 5.19
CA ILE A 64 -17.43 7.53 5.05
C ILE A 64 -18.10 6.21 5.41
N ASN A 65 -18.90 6.19 6.48
CA ASN A 65 -19.66 5.01 6.88
C ASN A 65 -20.60 4.54 5.75
N ASN A 66 -21.33 5.47 5.13
CA ASN A 66 -22.21 5.16 4.00
C ASN A 66 -21.43 4.71 2.76
N LEU A 67 -20.25 5.28 2.51
CA LEU A 67 -19.38 4.88 1.40
C LEU A 67 -18.86 3.43 1.56
N ILE A 68 -18.50 3.04 2.79
CA ILE A 68 -18.06 1.67 3.09
C ILE A 68 -19.23 0.68 3.00
N GLY A 69 -20.41 1.09 3.48
CA GLY A 69 -21.69 0.40 3.27
C GLY A 69 -21.92 -0.83 4.14
N ASP A 70 -21.02 -1.82 4.13
CA ASP A 70 -21.24 -3.11 4.79
C ASP A 70 -20.04 -3.64 5.60
N VAL A 71 -20.35 -4.54 6.54
CA VAL A 71 -19.37 -5.09 7.49
C VAL A 71 -18.31 -5.99 6.83
N ASP A 72 -18.63 -6.66 5.72
CA ASP A 72 -17.66 -7.51 5.01
C ASP A 72 -16.70 -6.66 4.19
N THR A 73 -17.18 -5.56 3.60
CA THR A 73 -16.31 -4.54 2.97
C THR A 73 -15.39 -3.91 4.01
N LEU A 74 -15.90 -3.53 5.18
CA LEU A 74 -15.07 -3.00 6.27
C LEU A 74 -13.99 -3.99 6.73
N LYS A 75 -14.32 -5.28 6.89
CA LYS A 75 -13.34 -6.32 7.24
C LYS A 75 -12.24 -6.45 6.18
N ARG A 76 -12.62 -6.49 4.89
CA ARG A 76 -11.66 -6.56 3.78
C ARG A 76 -10.74 -5.34 3.77
N LEU A 77 -11.29 -4.15 4.01
CA LEU A 77 -10.53 -2.91 4.11
C LEU A 77 -9.53 -2.93 5.28
N LYS A 78 -9.95 -3.35 6.48
CA LYS A 78 -9.06 -3.52 7.65
C LYS A 78 -7.88 -4.45 7.32
N VAL A 79 -8.15 -5.62 6.71
CA VAL A 79 -7.10 -6.58 6.31
C VAL A 79 -6.17 -6.00 5.24
N ALA A 80 -6.73 -5.38 4.20
CA ALA A 80 -5.93 -4.79 3.13
C ALA A 80 -5.05 -3.64 3.64
N GLN A 81 -5.59 -2.76 4.49
CA GLN A 81 -4.86 -1.65 5.09
C GLN A 81 -3.74 -2.13 6.01
N HIS A 82 -4.00 -3.18 6.80
CA HIS A 82 -2.98 -3.80 7.65
C HIS A 82 -1.81 -4.34 6.82
N GLN A 83 -2.09 -5.16 5.80
CA GLN A 83 -1.06 -5.69 4.92
C GLN A 83 -0.31 -4.57 4.19
N TYR A 84 -1.04 -3.57 3.70
CA TYR A 84 -0.48 -2.41 3.03
C TYR A 84 0.54 -1.68 3.93
N ILE A 85 0.23 -1.45 5.21
CA ILE A 85 1.16 -0.82 6.13
C ILE A 85 2.38 -1.71 6.37
N LEU A 86 2.21 -3.01 6.58
CA LEU A 86 3.35 -3.93 6.75
C LEU A 86 4.29 -3.95 5.52
N ASP A 87 3.72 -3.85 4.32
CA ASP A 87 4.49 -3.84 3.08
C ASP A 87 5.36 -2.58 2.95
N LEU A 88 4.94 -1.45 3.53
CA LEU A 88 5.77 -0.23 3.62
C LEU A 88 7.06 -0.47 4.43
N PHE A 89 7.06 -1.43 5.34
CA PHE A 89 8.23 -1.81 6.15
C PHE A 89 8.84 -3.14 5.70
N SER A 90 8.59 -3.57 4.46
CA SER A 90 9.18 -4.81 3.92
C SER A 90 10.69 -4.68 3.64
N GLY A 91 11.19 -3.46 3.41
CA GLY A 91 12.57 -3.22 2.97
C GLY A 91 12.86 -3.67 1.53
N CYS A 92 11.87 -4.19 0.79
CA CYS A 92 12.04 -4.64 -0.59
C CYS A 92 11.12 -3.85 -1.53
N TYR A 93 11.69 -2.92 -2.29
CA TYR A 93 10.95 -2.07 -3.24
C TYR A 93 11.27 -2.44 -4.69
N ASP A 94 10.93 -3.67 -5.04
CA ASP A 94 11.10 -4.22 -6.38
C ASP A 94 9.89 -3.92 -7.30
N SER A 95 9.87 -4.51 -8.48
CA SER A 95 8.76 -4.36 -9.43
C SER A 95 7.45 -4.95 -8.92
N VAL A 96 7.48 -5.96 -8.05
CA VAL A 96 6.29 -6.57 -7.44
C VAL A 96 5.68 -5.57 -6.46
N TYR A 97 6.49 -5.01 -5.56
CA TYR A 97 6.09 -3.96 -4.63
C TYR A 97 5.50 -2.76 -5.37
N VAL A 98 6.21 -2.26 -6.39
CA VAL A 98 5.75 -1.10 -7.18
C VAL A 98 4.42 -1.41 -7.89
N ASN A 99 4.28 -2.59 -8.50
CA ASN A 99 3.04 -2.94 -9.18
C ASN A 99 1.85 -3.10 -8.21
N ASN A 100 2.09 -3.61 -7.00
CA ASN A 100 1.07 -3.65 -5.94
C ASN A 100 0.68 -2.24 -5.51
N ARG A 101 1.64 -1.33 -5.38
CA ARG A 101 1.40 0.07 -5.00
C ARG A 101 0.58 0.82 -6.05
N LEU A 102 0.92 0.65 -7.32
CA LEU A 102 0.18 1.21 -8.45
C LEU A 102 -1.25 0.66 -8.54
N ARG A 103 -1.47 -0.61 -8.20
CA ARG A 103 -2.81 -1.21 -8.17
C ARG A 103 -3.71 -0.52 -7.15
N MET A 104 -3.18 -0.24 -5.96
CA MET A 104 -3.93 0.49 -4.92
C MET A 104 -4.24 1.92 -5.35
N ASP A 105 -3.26 2.65 -5.87
CA ASP A 105 -3.45 4.04 -6.32
C ASP A 105 -4.42 4.12 -7.51
N TRP A 106 -4.39 3.14 -8.41
CA TRP A 106 -5.34 3.04 -9.52
C TRP A 106 -6.77 2.75 -9.02
N CYS A 107 -6.95 1.81 -8.09
CA CYS A 107 -8.27 1.52 -7.51
C CYS A 107 -8.87 2.76 -6.81
N ILE A 108 -8.08 3.54 -6.08
CA ILE A 108 -8.55 4.76 -5.42
C ILE A 108 -8.95 5.83 -6.46
N ASN A 109 -8.14 6.04 -7.49
CA ASN A 109 -8.42 7.06 -8.52
C ASN A 109 -9.57 6.68 -9.48
N VAL A 110 -9.92 5.40 -9.59
CA VAL A 110 -11.02 4.92 -10.45
C VAL A 110 -12.36 4.84 -9.71
N LEU A 111 -12.33 4.73 -8.37
CA LEU A 111 -13.53 4.73 -7.52
C LEU A 111 -13.91 6.12 -6.98
N GLY A 112 -13.14 7.17 -7.33
CA GLY A 112 -13.40 8.57 -6.99
C GLY A 112 -13.95 9.39 -8.14
#